data_AF-A0A3A0CMI3-F1
#
_entry.id   AF-A0A3A0CMI3-F1
#
_cell.length_a   1.000
_cell.length_b   1.000
_cell.length_c   1.000
_cell.angle_alpha   90.00
_cell.angle_beta   90.00
_cell.angle_gamma   90.00
#
_symmetry.space_group_name_H-M   'P 1'
#
loop_
_entity.id
_entity.type
_entity.pdbx_description
1 polymer ?
#
loop_
_entity_poly.entity_id
_entity_poly.type
_entity_poly.pdbx_seq_one_letter_code
_entity_poly.pdbx_strand_id
1 'polypeptide(L)' 'MEALKNEDLIKKVGGRFKLAALIQKRMKELMFGSRPLVEPGKMTPMEIVMKEIMDGKLEGMIAEANRDESDA' A
#
# COMPACT_ATOMS: atom_id res chain seq x y z
N MET A 1 -9.98 -1.40 -8.27
CA MET A 1 -10.12 0.00 -8.74
C MET A 1 -11.00 0.87 -7.83
N GLU A 2 -11.83 0.29 -6.96
CA GLU A 2 -12.71 1.04 -6.04
C GLU A 2 -11.95 1.74 -4.90
N ALA A 3 -10.88 1.11 -4.41
CA ALA A 3 -9.94 1.70 -3.45
C ALA A 3 -9.34 3.06 -3.86
N LEU A 4 -9.08 3.27 -5.15
CA LEU A 4 -8.53 4.53 -5.69
C LEU A 4 -9.54 5.68 -5.65
N LYS A 5 -10.80 5.39 -5.31
CA LYS A 5 -11.87 6.38 -5.10
C LYS A 5 -12.09 6.69 -3.62
N ASN A 6 -11.42 5.99 -2.70
CA ASN A 6 -11.58 6.21 -1.27
C ASN A 6 -10.72 7.39 -0.82
N GLU A 7 -11.36 8.52 -0.52
CA GLU A 7 -10.70 9.77 -0.12
C GLU A 7 -9.92 9.64 1.20
N ASP A 8 -10.35 8.77 2.13
CA ASP A 8 -9.63 8.57 3.40
C ASP A 8 -8.31 7.84 3.18
N LEU A 9 -8.30 6.85 2.29
CA LEU A 9 -7.06 6.17 1.89
C LEU A 9 -6.10 7.10 1.15
N ILE A 10 -6.64 7.95 0.27
CA ILE A 10 -5.87 8.95 -0.45
C ILE A 10 -5.20 9.92 0.54
N LYS A 11 -5.94 10.43 1.52
CA LYS A 11 -5.40 11.32 2.56
C LYS A 11 -4.36 10.63 3.43
N LYS A 12 -4.61 9.37 3.82
CA LYS A 12 -3.68 8.58 4.64
C LYS A 12 -2.33 8.34 3.95
N VAL A 13 -2.33 8.10 2.64
CA VAL A 13 -1.11 7.81 1.86
C VAL A 13 -0.46 9.08 1.28
N GLY A 14 -1.15 10.23 1.31
CA GLY A 14 -0.63 11.50 0.84
C GLY A 14 -0.87 11.77 -0.64
N GLY A 15 -1.88 11.15 -1.25
CA GLY A 15 -2.31 11.43 -2.62
C GLY A 15 -2.57 10.18 -3.47
N ARG A 16 -3.27 10.36 -4.60
CA ARG A 16 -3.66 9.27 -5.52
C ARG A 16 -2.45 8.62 -6.20
N PHE A 17 -1.45 9.42 -6.57
CA PHE A 17 -0.23 8.92 -7.18
C PHE A 17 0.57 8.05 -6.20
N LYS A 18 0.75 8.54 -4.96
CA LYS A 18 1.41 7.79 -3.88
C LYS A 18 0.66 6.51 -3.55
N LEU A 19 -0.67 6.54 -3.53
CA LEU A 19 -1.48 5.34 -3.33
C LEU A 19 -1.25 4.31 -4.44
N ALA A 20 -1.23 4.72 -5.71
CA ALA A 20 -0.95 3.82 -6.83
C ALA A 20 0.46 3.22 -6.75
N ALA A 21 1.47 4.06 -6.48
CA ALA A 21 2.86 3.63 -6.34
C ALA A 21 3.06 2.66 -5.15
N LEU A 22 2.44 2.95 -4.00
CA LEU A 22 2.45 2.08 -2.82
C LEU A 22 1.84 0.71 -3.14
N ILE A 23 0.68 0.68 -3.80
CA ILE A 23 0.03 -0.57 -4.22
C ILE A 23 0.96 -1.36 -5.14
N GLN A 24 1.55 -0.70 -6.15
CA GLN A 24 2.46 -1.36 -7.09
C GLN A 24 3.72 -1.91 -6.40
N LYS A 25 4.35 -1.13 -5.52
CA LYS A 25 5.53 -1.55 -4.74
C LYS A 25 5.19 -2.76 -3.87
N ARG A 26 4.09 -2.71 -3.12
CA ARG A 26 3.71 -3.80 -2.22
C ARG A 26 3.29 -5.06 -2.97
N MET A 27 2.56 -4.93 -4.07
CA MET A 27 2.25 -6.05 -4.96
C MET A 27 3.52 -6.74 -5.47
N LYS A 28 4.56 -5.96 -5.83
CA LYS A 28 5.87 -6.50 -6.27
C LYS A 28 6.56 -7.29 -5.17
N GLU A 29 6.53 -6.82 -3.92
CA GLU A 29 7.08 -7.56 -2.77
C GLU A 29 6.35 -8.89 -2.54
N LEU A 30 5.01 -8.90 -2.60
CA LEU A 30 4.22 -10.13 -2.47
C LEU A 30 4.55 -11.12 -3.59
N MET A 31 4.70 -10.63 -4.83
CA MET A 31 5.14 -11.47 -5.96
C MET A 31 6.53 -12.08 -5.78
N PHE A 32 7.43 -11.40 -5.04
CA PHE A 32 8.74 -11.94 -4.69
C PHE A 32 8.76 -12.78 -3.40
N GLY A 33 7.59 -13.15 -2.88
CA GLY A 33 7.47 -14.04 -1.73
C GLY A 33 7.54 -13.34 -0.38
N SER A 34 7.42 -12.01 -0.33
CA SER A 34 7.21 -11.30 0.94
C SER A 34 5.94 -11.80 1.62
N ARG A 35 6.00 -11.97 2.93
CA ARG A 35 4.86 -12.45 3.71
C ARG A 35 3.78 -11.34 3.81
N PRO A 36 2.49 -11.68 3.65
CA PRO A 36 1.39 -10.79 4.01
C PRO A 36 1.49 -10.35 5.48
N LEU A 37 1.22 -9.07 5.75
CA LEU A 37 1.18 -8.48 7.09
C LEU A 37 -0.18 -8.62 7.77
N VAL A 38 -1.13 -9.23 7.04
CA VAL A 38 -2.48 -9.57 7.49
C VAL A 38 -2.73 -11.04 7.16
N GLU A 39 -3.69 -11.67 7.84
CA GLU A 39 -4.08 -13.05 7.53
C GLU A 39 -4.69 -13.12 6.12
N PRO A 40 -4.05 -13.84 5.16
CA PRO A 40 -4.46 -13.79 3.76
C PRO A 40 -5.73 -14.58 3.46
N GLY A 41 -6.01 -15.68 4.17
CA GLY A 41 -7.18 -16.52 3.90
C GLY A 41 -7.35 -16.86 2.40
N LYS A 42 -8.45 -16.39 1.79
CA LYS A 42 -8.75 -16.55 0.35
C LYS A 42 -8.57 -15.25 -0.45
N MET A 43 -7.93 -14.24 0.11
CA MET A 43 -7.75 -12.94 -0.52
C MET A 43 -6.77 -13.03 -1.69
N THR A 44 -7.09 -12.31 -2.76
CA THR A 44 -6.15 -12.01 -3.84
C THR A 44 -5.02 -11.11 -3.33
N PRO A 45 -3.86 -11.07 -4.01
CA PRO A 45 -2.78 -10.15 -3.63
C PRO A 45 -3.23 -8.69 -3.55
N MET A 46 -4.12 -8.25 -4.45
CA MET A 46 -4.67 -6.89 -4.43
C MET A 46 -5.50 -6.64 -3.15
N GLU A 47 -6.35 -7.60 -2.76
CA GLU A 47 -7.14 -7.48 -1.53
C GLU A 47 -6.27 -7.48 -0.28
N ILE A 48 -5.19 -8.28 -0.26
CA ILE A 48 -4.18 -8.27 0.81
C ILE A 48 -3.57 -6.87 0.93
N VAL A 49 -3.05 -6.31 -0.16
CA VAL A 49 -2.45 -4.97 -0.15
C VAL A 49 -3.45 -3.92 0.33
N MET A 50 -4.70 -3.98 -0.13
CA MET A 50 -5.72 -3.03 0.30
C MET A 50 -5.99 -3.12 1.80
N LYS A 51 -6.09 -4.33 2.33
CA LYS A 51 -6.29 -4.56 3.76
C LYS A 51 -5.10 -4.08 4.58
N GLU A 52 -3.87 -4.32 4.14
CA GLU A 52 -2.66 -3.84 4.80
C GLU A 52 -2.63 -2.29 4.88
N ILE A 53 -3.05 -1.59 3.82
CA ILE A 53 -3.15 -0.12 3.82
C ILE A 53 -4.22 0.35 4.82
N MET A 54 -5.42 -0.25 4.76
CA MET A 54 -6.53 0.11 5.64
C MET A 54 -6.15 -0.09 7.12
N ASP A 55 -5.56 -1.24 7.45
CA ASP A 55 -5.10 -1.61 8.79
C ASP A 55 -3.83 -0.83 9.24
N GLY A 56 -3.26 0.03 8.38
CA GLY A 56 -2.08 0.83 8.71
C GLY A 56 -0.79 0.01 8.81
N LYS A 57 -0.72 -1.18 8.23
CA LYS A 57 0.45 -2.05 8.30
C LYS A 57 1.60 -1.60 7.41
N LEU A 58 1.37 -0.69 6.48
CA LEU A 58 2.37 -0.17 5.52
C LEU A 58 2.91 1.22 5.89
N GLU A 59 2.73 1.69 7.12
CA GLU A 59 3.22 3.01 7.56
C GLU A 59 4.72 3.20 7.31
N GLY A 60 5.55 2.16 7.50
CA GLY A 60 6.98 2.21 7.19
C GLY A 60 7.28 2.48 5.72
N MET A 61 6.56 1.83 4.80
CA MET A 61 6.72 2.03 3.36
C MET A 61 6.26 3.42 2.92
N ILE A 62 5.22 3.95 3.57
CA ILE A 62 4.72 5.31 3.34
C ILE A 62 5.77 6.32 3.82
N ALA A 63 6.36 6.10 4.99
CA ALA A 63 7.41 6.95 5.54
C ALA A 63 8.69 6.94 4.68
N GLU A 64 9.07 5.79 4.11
CA GLU A 64 10.15 5.69 3.11
C GLU A 64 9.84 6.51 1.86
N ALA A 65 8.67 6.28 1.25
CA ALA A 65 8.29 6.98 0.02
C ALA A 65 8.24 8.51 0.17
N ASN A 66 7.89 9.00 1.36
CA ASN A 66 7.90 10.43 1.66
C ASN A 66 9.30 11.01 1.91
N ARG A 67 10.27 10.20 2.36
CA ARG A 67 11.68 10.62 2.52
C ARG A 67 12.39 10.70 1.17
N ASP A 68 12.13 9.73 0.29
CA ASP A 68 12.72 9.72 -1.06
C ASP A 68 12.37 11.00 -1.87
N GLU A 69 11.24 11.64 -1.57
CA GLU A 69 10.85 12.94 -2.16
C GLU A 69 11.51 14.16 -1.52
N SER A 70 11.87 14.12 -0.23
CA SER A 70 12.57 15.25 0.42
C SER A 70 14.03 15.33 0.02
N ASP A 71 14.58 14.20 -0.42
CA ASP A 71 15.99 14.05 -0.77
C ASP A 71 16.24 14.21 -2.30
N ALA A 72 15.17 14.41 -3.09
CA ALA A 72 15.18 14.60 -4.53
C ALA A 72 15.01 16.07 -4.94
#